data_AF-A0A6H0ZYK2-F1
#
_entry.id   AF-A0A6H0ZYK2-F1
#
_cell.length_a   1.000
_cell.length_b   1.000
_cell.length_c   1.000
_cell.angle_alpha   90.00
_cell.angle_beta   90.00
_cell.angle_gamma   90.00
#
_symmetry.space_group_name_H-M   'P 1'
#
loop_
_entity.id
_entity.type
_entity.pdbx_description
1 polymer ?
#
loop_
_entity_poly.entity_id
_entity_poly.type
_entity_poly.pdbx_seq_one_letter_code
_entity_poly.pdbx_strand_id
1 'polypeptide(L)'
;MTGRKKKTQISVYLDPDVMAMLSDYTARREQSMSLVVEAAVASFLSPDDAERREAVVAKRLDQLDRRMTRLERDVGISVETLAVFVRFWLTTTPALPEPAAQAARAKASERYEAFVTALGRRLAQGPKLRQEISEDVTGRSDELSS
;
A
#
# COMPACT_ATOMS: atom_id res chain seq x y z
N MET A 1 -23.16 44.14 -28.89
CA MET A 1 -22.96 44.85 -27.60
C MET A 1 -23.62 44.01 -26.50
N THR A 2 -22.85 43.14 -25.85
CA THR A 2 -23.37 42.25 -24.80
C THR A 2 -23.53 43.04 -23.50
N GLY A 3 -24.78 43.28 -23.10
CA GLY A 3 -25.09 44.00 -21.86
C GLY A 3 -24.50 43.28 -20.66
N ARG A 4 -23.75 44.01 -19.83
CA ARG A 4 -23.21 43.53 -18.56
C ARG A 4 -24.37 43.00 -17.70
N LYS A 5 -24.51 41.68 -17.56
CA LYS A 5 -25.49 41.09 -16.61
C LYS A 5 -25.19 41.67 -15.23
N LYS A 6 -26.17 42.37 -14.65
CA LYS A 6 -26.05 42.94 -13.31
C LYS A 6 -26.01 41.81 -12.29
N LYS A 7 -25.00 41.81 -11.41
CA LYS A 7 -24.93 40.88 -10.27
C LYS A 7 -26.03 41.21 -9.27
N THR A 8 -26.66 40.18 -8.70
CA THR A 8 -27.67 40.34 -7.64
C THR A 8 -26.96 40.51 -6.30
N GLN A 9 -27.30 41.56 -5.54
CA GLN A 9 -26.79 41.74 -4.19
C GLN A 9 -27.51 40.77 -3.24
N ILE A 10 -26.73 40.06 -2.43
CA ILE A 10 -27.23 39.19 -1.36
C ILE A 10 -26.67 39.69 -0.02
N SER A 11 -27.48 39.63 1.03
CA SER A 11 -27.04 39.91 2.40
C SER A 11 -27.19 38.62 3.21
N VAL A 12 -26.07 38.12 3.73
CA VAL A 12 -26.00 36.88 4.52
C VAL A 12 -25.11 37.11 5.72
N TYR A 13 -25.44 36.46 6.83
CA TYR A 13 -24.60 36.48 8.03
C TYR A 13 -23.57 35.36 7.94
N LEU A 14 -22.33 35.69 8.28
CA LEU A 14 -21.22 34.75 8.43
C LEU A 14 -20.83 34.73 9.90
N ASP A 15 -20.44 33.56 10.39
CA ASP A 15 -19.79 33.46 11.69
C ASP A 15 -18.55 34.38 11.73
N PRO A 16 -18.28 35.10 12.84
CA PRO A 16 -17.15 36.03 12.94
C PRO A 16 -15.81 35.39 12.59
N ASP A 17 -15.58 34.14 12.98
CA ASP A 17 -14.32 33.44 12.71
C ASP A 17 -14.18 33.15 11.21
N VAL A 18 -15.28 32.76 10.56
CA VAL A 18 -15.32 32.53 9.10
C VAL A 18 -15.10 33.83 8.34
N MET A 19 -15.67 34.94 8.80
CA MET A 19 -15.45 36.26 8.19
C MET A 19 -13.99 36.69 8.31
N ALA A 20 -13.35 36.46 9.46
CA ALA A 20 -11.93 36.72 9.65
C ALA A 20 -11.07 35.88 8.70
N MET A 21 -11.34 34.57 8.59
CA MET A 21 -10.64 33.68 7.66
C MET A 21 -10.79 34.12 6.19
N LEU A 22 -11.99 34.54 5.78
CA LEU A 22 -12.25 35.02 4.42
C LEU A 22 -11.52 36.34 4.14
N SER A 23 -11.53 37.27 5.10
CA SER A 23 -10.81 38.54 4.99
C SER A 23 -9.30 38.31 4.84
N ASP A 24 -8.73 37.45 5.68
CA ASP A 24 -7.32 37.04 5.60
C ASP A 24 -6.98 36.42 4.24
N TYR A 25 -7.83 35.50 3.76
CA TYR A 25 -7.62 34.81 2.49
C TYR A 25 -7.62 35.78 1.30
N THR A 26 -8.58 36.71 1.27
CA THR A 26 -8.73 37.71 0.19
C THR A 26 -7.62 38.74 0.21
N ALA A 27 -7.20 39.19 1.40
CA ALA A 27 -6.09 40.13 1.58
C ALA A 27 -4.75 39.55 1.09
N ARG A 28 -4.43 38.30 1.45
CA ARG A 28 -3.19 37.62 1.02
C ARG A 28 -3.09 37.41 -0.49
N ARG A 29 -4.22 37.42 -1.20
CA ARG A 29 -4.32 37.16 -2.65
C ARG A 29 -4.66 38.40 -3.47
N GLU A 30 -4.83 39.56 -2.81
CA GLU A 30 -5.27 40.81 -3.45
C GLU A 30 -6.56 40.64 -4.28
N GLN A 31 -7.48 39.78 -3.82
CA GLN A 31 -8.73 39.47 -4.50
C GLN A 31 -9.92 40.11 -3.78
N SER A 32 -10.93 40.55 -4.54
CA SER A 32 -12.15 41.09 -3.92
C SER A 32 -12.96 39.98 -3.22
N MET A 33 -13.52 40.28 -2.03
CA MET A 33 -14.40 39.35 -1.31
C MET A 33 -15.56 38.85 -2.18
N SER A 34 -16.22 39.74 -2.92
CA SER A 34 -17.33 39.36 -3.80
C SER A 34 -16.93 38.35 -4.87
N LEU A 35 -15.71 38.46 -5.43
CA LEU A 35 -15.19 37.51 -6.42
C LEU A 35 -14.91 36.15 -5.77
N VAL A 36 -14.29 36.12 -4.60
CA VAL A 36 -13.98 34.87 -3.89
C VAL A 36 -15.25 34.16 -3.44
N VAL A 37 -16.21 34.89 -2.87
CA VAL A 37 -17.50 34.33 -2.43
C VAL A 37 -18.31 33.81 -3.61
N GLU A 38 -18.38 34.55 -4.72
CA GLU A 38 -19.07 34.11 -5.93
C GLU A 38 -18.43 32.83 -6.50
N ALA A 39 -17.10 32.78 -6.59
CA ALA A 39 -16.40 31.60 -7.06
C ALA A 39 -16.60 30.39 -6.13
N ALA A 40 -16.55 30.60 -4.82
CA ALA A 40 -16.78 29.55 -3.83
C ALA A 40 -18.21 29.00 -3.91
N VAL A 41 -19.22 29.87 -4.01
CA VAL A 41 -20.63 29.46 -4.16
C VAL A 41 -20.86 28.76 -5.49
N ALA A 42 -20.30 29.27 -6.59
CA ALA A 42 -20.41 28.63 -7.91
C ALA A 42 -19.74 27.25 -7.93
N SER A 43 -18.56 27.11 -7.32
CA SER A 43 -17.88 25.81 -7.14
C SER A 43 -18.71 24.86 -6.28
N PHE A 44 -19.24 25.33 -5.14
CA PHE A 44 -20.05 24.51 -4.24
C PHE A 44 -21.33 23.98 -4.90
N LEU A 45 -21.96 24.79 -5.77
CA LEU A 45 -23.19 24.43 -6.48
C LEU A 45 -22.93 23.69 -7.81
N SER A 46 -21.67 23.49 -8.19
CA SER A 46 -21.33 22.84 -9.46
C SER A 46 -21.43 21.31 -9.35
N PRO A 47 -22.22 20.63 -10.21
CA PRO A 47 -22.25 19.17 -10.29
C PRO A 47 -20.87 18.56 -10.57
N ASP A 48 -20.05 19.27 -11.36
CA ASP A 48 -18.71 18.85 -11.78
C ASP A 48 -17.75 18.65 -10.60
N ASP A 49 -17.90 19.37 -9.49
CA ASP A 49 -16.91 19.32 -8.41
C ASP A 49 -17.01 18.03 -7.59
N ALA A 50 -18.23 17.55 -7.34
CA ALA A 50 -18.45 16.25 -6.72
C ALA A 50 -17.99 15.13 -7.66
N GLU A 51 -18.40 15.18 -8.93
CA GLU A 51 -18.08 14.16 -9.93
C GLU A 51 -16.58 14.08 -10.22
N ARG A 52 -15.87 15.22 -10.29
CA ARG A 52 -14.40 15.23 -10.46
C ARG A 52 -13.67 14.66 -9.25
N ARG A 53 -14.12 14.98 -8.02
CA ARG A 53 -13.51 14.43 -6.80
C ARG A 53 -13.71 12.92 -6.74
N GLU A 54 -14.90 12.44 -7.04
CA GLU A 54 -15.23 11.02 -7.12
C GLU A 54 -14.40 10.32 -8.20
N ALA A 55 -14.28 10.91 -9.40
CA ALA A 55 -13.47 10.35 -10.48
C ALA A 55 -11.98 10.24 -10.13
N VAL A 56 -11.41 11.21 -9.41
CA VAL A 56 -10.02 11.13 -8.93
C VAL A 56 -9.85 10.01 -7.91
N VAL A 57 -10.80 9.84 -6.99
CA VAL A 57 -10.76 8.74 -6.00
C VAL A 57 -10.89 7.40 -6.71
N ALA A 58 -11.86 7.24 -7.62
CA ALA A 58 -12.04 6.03 -8.41
C ALA A 58 -10.77 5.66 -9.18
N LYS A 59 -10.15 6.62 -9.87
CA LYS A 59 -8.89 6.41 -10.59
C LYS A 59 -7.74 5.97 -9.67
N ARG A 60 -7.67 6.50 -8.45
CA ARG A 60 -6.66 6.09 -7.45
C ARG A 60 -6.93 4.67 -6.96
N LEU A 61 -8.18 4.30 -6.74
CA LEU A 61 -8.58 2.95 -6.36
C LEU A 61 -8.24 1.95 -7.46
N ASP A 62 -8.55 2.26 -8.72
CA ASP A 62 -8.17 1.41 -9.86
C ASP A 62 -6.65 1.21 -9.95
N GLN A 63 -5.87 2.25 -9.66
CA GLN A 63 -4.42 2.16 -9.66
C GLN A 63 -3.90 1.27 -8.52
N LEU A 64 -4.52 1.33 -7.35
CA LEU A 64 -4.18 0.47 -6.20
C LEU A 64 -4.53 -0.98 -6.51
N ASP A 65 -5.69 -1.23 -7.09
CA ASP A 65 -6.14 -2.58 -7.48
C ASP A 65 -5.16 -3.23 -8.46
N ARG A 66 -4.76 -2.51 -9.51
CA ARG A 66 -3.74 -2.97 -10.48
C ARG A 66 -2.38 -3.26 -9.83
N ARG A 67 -1.99 -2.48 -8.81
CA ARG A 67 -0.75 -2.72 -8.07
C ARG A 67 -0.89 -3.96 -7.18
N MET A 68 -2.06 -4.15 -6.57
CA MET A 68 -2.35 -5.32 -5.75
C MET A 68 -2.33 -6.61 -6.56
N THR A 69 -2.99 -6.66 -7.72
CA THR A 69 -2.94 -7.83 -8.62
C THR A 69 -1.50 -8.17 -9.05
N ARG A 70 -0.67 -7.15 -9.30
CA ARG A 70 0.74 -7.36 -9.65
C ARG A 70 1.52 -7.94 -8.46
N LEU A 71 1.32 -7.39 -7.27
CA LEU A 71 1.95 -7.89 -6.06
C LEU A 71 1.53 -9.33 -5.75
N GLU A 72 0.25 -9.67 -5.90
CA GLU A 72 -0.24 -11.04 -5.77
C GLU A 72 0.46 -11.99 -6.74
N ARG A 73 0.61 -11.57 -8.01
CA ARG A 73 1.34 -12.35 -9.01
C ARG A 73 2.80 -12.55 -8.62
N ASP A 74 3.49 -11.48 -8.24
CA ASP A 74 4.91 -11.52 -7.91
C ASP A 74 5.17 -12.33 -6.61
N VAL A 75 4.25 -12.26 -5.64
CA VAL A 75 4.25 -13.12 -4.45
C VAL A 75 4.03 -14.58 -4.83
N GLY A 76 3.07 -14.88 -5.71
CA GLY A 76 2.85 -16.23 -6.23
C GLY A 76 4.11 -16.81 -6.88
N ILE A 77 4.74 -16.05 -7.78
CA ILE A 77 6.02 -16.44 -8.42
C ILE A 77 7.11 -16.68 -7.37
N SER A 78 7.19 -15.84 -6.34
CA SER A 78 8.19 -15.98 -5.27
C SER A 78 7.97 -17.27 -4.46
N VAL A 79 6.71 -17.60 -4.14
CA VAL A 79 6.35 -18.84 -3.44
C VAL A 79 6.67 -20.06 -4.29
N GLU A 80 6.32 -20.06 -5.58
CA GLU A 80 6.65 -21.15 -6.51
C GLU A 80 8.17 -21.34 -6.63
N THR A 81 8.91 -20.24 -6.80
CA THR A 81 10.38 -20.25 -6.89
C THR A 81 11.00 -20.83 -5.62
N LEU A 82 10.52 -20.41 -4.45
CA LEU A 82 11.01 -20.92 -3.17
C LEU A 82 10.71 -22.41 -2.99
N ALA A 83 9.50 -22.86 -3.38
CA ALA A 83 9.13 -24.27 -3.31
C ALA A 83 10.05 -25.13 -4.19
N VAL A 84 10.32 -24.69 -5.43
CA VAL A 84 11.28 -25.34 -6.33
C VAL A 84 12.68 -25.34 -5.74
N PHE A 85 13.15 -24.22 -5.20
CA PHE A 85 14.47 -24.10 -4.58
C PHE A 85 14.64 -25.05 -3.39
N VAL A 86 13.68 -25.09 -2.46
CA VAL A 86 13.73 -25.98 -1.29
C VAL A 86 13.76 -27.45 -1.73
N ARG A 87 12.92 -27.82 -2.69
CA ARG A 87 12.91 -29.18 -3.24
C ARG A 87 14.26 -29.52 -3.86
N PHE A 88 14.77 -28.66 -4.74
CA PHE A 88 16.08 -28.83 -5.37
C PHE A 88 17.19 -28.98 -4.32
N TRP A 89 17.24 -28.12 -3.31
CA TRP A 89 18.25 -28.15 -2.25
C TRP A 89 18.20 -29.46 -1.44
N LEU A 90 17.00 -29.95 -1.10
CA LEU A 90 16.85 -31.20 -0.36
C LEU A 90 17.15 -32.45 -1.19
N THR A 91 16.90 -32.42 -2.51
CA THR A 91 17.12 -33.58 -3.39
C THR A 91 18.50 -33.60 -4.05
N THR A 92 19.28 -32.51 -3.98
CA THR A 92 20.63 -32.47 -4.52
C THR A 92 21.52 -33.45 -3.77
N THR A 93 21.85 -34.57 -4.42
CA THR A 93 22.76 -35.60 -3.93
C THR A 93 23.84 -35.81 -4.99
N PRO A 94 25.13 -35.94 -4.61
CA PRO A 94 26.17 -36.37 -5.55
C PRO A 94 25.76 -37.68 -6.25
N ALA A 95 26.23 -37.89 -7.49
CA ALA A 95 25.98 -39.15 -8.18
C ALA A 95 26.55 -40.32 -7.35
N LEU A 96 25.68 -41.25 -6.96
CA LEU A 96 26.01 -42.42 -6.15
C LEU A 96 25.70 -43.71 -6.95
N PRO A 97 26.37 -44.84 -6.64
CA PRO A 97 26.00 -46.15 -7.20
C PRO A 97 24.54 -46.51 -6.90
N GLU A 98 23.89 -47.27 -7.78
CA GLU A 98 22.44 -47.50 -7.80
C GLU A 98 21.78 -47.84 -6.44
N PRO A 99 22.34 -48.70 -5.55
CA PRO A 99 21.73 -48.96 -4.24
C PRO A 99 21.87 -47.76 -3.27
N ALA A 100 22.98 -47.02 -3.34
CA ALA A 100 23.19 -45.82 -2.53
C ALA A 100 22.38 -44.62 -3.06
N ALA A 101 22.15 -44.53 -4.37
CA ALA A 101 21.31 -43.50 -4.98
C ALA A 101 19.83 -43.65 -4.59
N GLN A 102 19.30 -44.89 -4.58
CA GLN A 102 17.92 -45.15 -4.17
C GLN A 102 17.69 -44.80 -2.69
N ALA A 103 18.62 -45.21 -1.81
CA ALA A 103 18.58 -44.85 -0.39
C ALA A 103 18.66 -43.33 -0.16
N ALA A 104 19.50 -42.62 -0.93
CA ALA A 104 19.61 -41.17 -0.83
C ALA A 104 18.36 -40.43 -1.31
N ARG A 105 17.71 -40.91 -2.38
CA ARG A 105 16.42 -40.37 -2.86
C ARG A 105 15.31 -40.56 -1.83
N ALA A 106 15.20 -41.75 -1.22
CA ALA A 106 14.23 -42.01 -0.15
C ALA A 106 14.42 -41.04 1.03
N LYS A 107 15.68 -40.86 1.47
CA LYS A 107 16.04 -39.93 2.54
C LYS A 107 15.82 -38.45 2.18
N ALA A 108 15.86 -38.08 0.90
CA ALA A 108 15.51 -36.74 0.43
C ALA A 108 13.99 -36.50 0.52
N SER A 109 13.19 -37.48 0.14
CA SER A 109 11.73 -37.41 0.30
C SER A 109 11.32 -37.29 1.77
N GLU A 110 11.91 -38.08 2.67
CA GLU A 110 11.66 -37.96 4.12
C GLU A 110 11.98 -36.57 4.66
N ARG A 111 13.11 -35.98 4.24
CA ARG A 111 13.49 -34.61 4.66
C ARG A 111 12.50 -33.55 4.15
N TYR A 112 11.98 -33.72 2.93
CA TYR A 112 10.97 -32.82 2.38
C TYR A 112 9.64 -32.89 3.16
N GLU A 113 9.13 -34.09 3.43
CA GLU A 113 7.91 -34.28 4.23
C GLU A 113 8.06 -33.73 5.66
N ALA A 114 9.22 -33.93 6.28
CA ALA A 114 9.54 -33.35 7.58
C ALA A 114 9.55 -31.81 7.55
N PHE A 115 10.13 -31.21 6.49
CA PHE A 115 10.11 -29.77 6.28
C PHE A 115 8.68 -29.22 6.14
N VAL A 116 7.86 -29.83 5.28
CA VAL A 116 6.46 -29.41 5.06
C VAL A 116 5.66 -29.49 6.37
N THR A 117 5.85 -30.58 7.13
CA THR A 117 5.20 -30.76 8.44
C THR A 117 5.62 -29.68 9.44
N ALA A 118 6.92 -29.38 9.54
CA ALA A 118 7.44 -28.35 10.43
C ALA A 118 6.93 -26.95 10.03
N LEU A 119 6.91 -26.64 8.73
CA LEU A 119 6.38 -25.40 8.20
C LEU A 119 4.89 -25.25 8.51
N GLY A 120 4.08 -26.29 8.30
CA GLY A 120 2.66 -26.30 8.61
C GLY A 120 2.38 -26.05 10.10
N ARG A 121 3.13 -26.72 11.00
CA ARG A 121 3.04 -26.47 12.45
C ARG A 121 3.38 -25.03 12.80
N ARG A 122 4.44 -24.47 12.20
CA ARG A 122 4.86 -23.09 12.45
C ARG A 122 3.81 -22.07 12.00
N LEU A 123 3.22 -22.27 10.81
CA LEU A 123 2.16 -21.40 10.30
C LEU A 123 0.89 -21.45 11.16
N ALA A 124 0.52 -22.63 11.66
CA ALA A 124 -0.62 -22.80 12.56
C ALA A 124 -0.41 -22.15 13.95
N GLN A 125 0.82 -21.93 14.38
CA GLN A 125 1.17 -21.40 15.70
C GLN A 125 1.28 -19.86 15.79
N GLY A 126 1.04 -19.12 14.69
CA GLY A 126 1.11 -17.64 14.71
C GLY A 126 2.55 -17.07 14.69
N PRO A 127 2.73 -15.74 14.59
CA PRO A 127 3.91 -15.16 13.97
C PRO A 127 5.16 -15.25 14.87
N LYS A 128 6.22 -15.94 14.41
CA LYS A 128 7.53 -15.96 15.08
C LYS A 128 8.73 -15.59 14.21
N LEU A 129 8.64 -15.67 12.87
CA LEU A 129 9.81 -15.40 12.02
C LEU A 129 10.25 -13.92 12.03
N ARG A 130 9.31 -12.97 11.97
CA ARG A 130 9.64 -11.54 11.97
C ARG A 130 10.20 -11.05 13.32
N GLN A 131 9.78 -11.69 14.41
CA GLN A 131 10.28 -11.37 15.75
C GLN A 131 11.70 -11.91 15.94
N GLU A 132 11.97 -13.15 15.50
CA GLU A 132 13.31 -13.77 15.51
C GLU A 132 14.35 -12.94 14.71
N ILE A 133 13.99 -12.42 13.54
CA ILE A 133 14.92 -11.60 12.72
C ILE A 133 15.14 -10.19 13.31
N SER A 134 14.14 -9.63 14.00
CA SER A 134 14.25 -8.29 14.61
C SER A 134 15.16 -8.28 15.84
N GLU A 135 15.24 -9.40 16.57
CA GLU A 135 16.14 -9.56 17.72
C GLU A 135 17.62 -9.60 17.28
N ASP A 136 17.94 -10.28 16.18
CA ASP A 136 19.31 -10.36 15.64
C ASP A 136 19.88 -9.02 15.12
N VAL A 137 19.02 -8.10 14.66
CA VAL A 137 19.46 -6.76 14.21
C VAL A 137 19.75 -5.84 15.39
N THR A 138 19.05 -6.02 16.51
CA THR A 138 19.22 -5.18 17.71
C THR A 138 20.45 -5.62 18.52
N GLY A 139 20.70 -6.93 18.63
CA GLY A 139 21.84 -7.47 19.38
C GLY A 139 23.23 -7.13 18.82
N ARG A 140 23.35 -6.83 17.52
CA ARG A 140 24.64 -6.45 16.90
C ARG A 140 25.01 -4.97 17.10
N SER A 141 24.09 -4.16 17.61
CA SER A 141 24.32 -2.73 17.89
C SER A 141 24.97 -2.51 19.25
N ASP A 142 24.72 -3.41 20.20
CA ASP A 142 25.21 -3.30 21.58
C ASP A 142 26.62 -3.88 21.79
N GLU A 143 27.08 -4.81 20.95
CA GLU A 143 28.45 -5.37 21.02
C GLU A 143 29.54 -4.43 20.46
N LEU A 144 29.17 -3.40 19.70
CA LEU A 144 30.13 -2.43 19.15
C LEU A 144 30.29 -1.17 20.02
N SER A 145 29.63 -1.12 21.18
CA SER A 145 29.63 0.04 22.08
C SER A 145 30.15 -0.26 23.51
N SER A 146 30.80 -1.40 23.73
CA SER A 146 31.53 -1.72 24.98
C SER A 146 33.02 -1.95 24.75
#